data_AF-A0A535V6C3-F1
#
_entry.id   AF-A0A535V6C3-F1
#
_cell.length_a   1.000
_cell.length_b   1.000
_cell.length_c   1.000
_cell.angle_alpha   90.00
_cell.angle_beta   90.00
_cell.angle_gamma   90.00
#
_symmetry.space_group_name_H-M   'P 1'
#
loop_
_entity.id
_entity.type
_entity.pdbx_description
1 polymer ?
#
loop_
_entity_poly.entity_id
_entity_poly.type
_entity_poly.pdbx_seq_one_letter_code
_entity_poly.pdbx_strand_id
1 'polypeptide(L)'
;MKRSVLSRLHTNGIYYITGTLLLVIGVPLYQGLVLLPQGYSVALASAEGGAFAPYLFWIGNHLGAFLGYRALSIAAFAALFSLPFTLFRIIVAQEILGGGDIELVAEEPDEDDHPQQEDSLESSEVTGEPRETDTEEASSTLSWRGKGFAVLAAWTGMLAIMLYFLGTLASTLYLWIVSSGFTEHTAPPGGFSTISGTATIVTYTIGGGLLAMACLFFGAMIVRSGLKLWPGIWVAFGYTALAVAAFLSISAVAVASAPIEGKAALTTPAILLFALWALWFGVMLVRLKPEP
;
A
#
# COMPACT_ATOMS: atom_id res chain seq x y z
N MET A 1 -5.51 -17.06 -23.72
CA MET A 1 -5.19 -16.02 -22.71
C MET A 1 -5.53 -16.37 -21.26
N LYS A 2 -6.78 -16.71 -20.88
CA LYS A 2 -7.27 -16.80 -19.47
C LYS A 2 -6.30 -17.43 -18.43
N ARG A 3 -5.64 -18.57 -18.72
CA ARG A 3 -4.63 -19.19 -17.83
C ARG A 3 -3.50 -18.25 -17.38
N SER A 4 -3.05 -17.33 -18.23
CA SER A 4 -1.98 -16.37 -17.91
C SER A 4 -2.38 -15.40 -16.80
N VAL A 5 -3.62 -14.90 -16.84
CA VAL A 5 -4.12 -13.95 -15.82
C VAL A 5 -4.29 -14.63 -14.47
N LEU A 6 -4.89 -15.83 -14.42
CA LEU A 6 -5.03 -16.61 -13.18
C LEU A 6 -3.66 -16.98 -12.59
N SER A 7 -2.71 -17.41 -13.42
CA SER A 7 -1.35 -17.73 -12.96
C SER A 7 -0.63 -16.50 -12.39
N ARG A 8 -0.73 -15.33 -13.03
CA ARG A 8 -0.21 -14.04 -12.53
C ARG A 8 -0.85 -13.66 -11.19
N LEU A 9 -2.18 -13.80 -11.05
CA LEU A 9 -2.91 -13.48 -9.83
C LEU A 9 -2.54 -14.39 -8.65
N HIS A 10 -2.42 -15.70 -8.90
CA HIS A 10 -1.97 -16.69 -7.93
C HIS A 10 -0.51 -16.44 -7.49
N THR A 11 0.38 -16.13 -8.43
CA THR A 11 1.79 -15.79 -8.15
C THR A 11 1.91 -14.51 -7.32
N ASN A 12 1.13 -13.48 -7.65
CA ASN A 12 1.01 -12.26 -6.82
C ASN A 12 0.50 -12.59 -5.40
N GLY A 13 -0.49 -13.49 -5.28
CA GLY A 13 -0.97 -13.99 -3.99
C GLY A 13 0.13 -14.63 -3.14
N ILE A 14 1.03 -15.43 -3.74
CA ILE A 14 2.20 -16.00 -3.04
C ILE A 14 3.14 -14.90 -2.54
N TYR A 15 3.42 -13.88 -3.34
CA TYR A 15 4.24 -12.74 -2.89
C TYR A 15 3.57 -11.98 -1.73
N TYR A 16 2.26 -11.77 -1.77
CA TYR A 16 1.54 -11.06 -0.69
C TYR A 16 1.49 -11.87 0.61
N ILE A 17 1.28 -13.18 0.53
CA ILE A 17 1.41 -14.08 1.69
C ILE A 17 2.86 -14.03 2.23
N THR A 18 3.87 -14.09 1.37
CA THR A 18 5.28 -14.05 1.78
C THR A 18 5.62 -12.73 2.49
N GLY A 19 5.28 -11.58 1.91
CA GLY A 19 5.52 -10.27 2.51
C GLY A 19 4.77 -10.06 3.83
N THR A 20 3.53 -10.52 3.93
CA THR A 20 2.74 -10.36 5.17
C THR A 20 3.16 -11.33 6.27
N LEU A 21 3.58 -12.55 5.96
CA LEU A 21 4.22 -13.43 6.94
C LEU A 21 5.58 -12.87 7.42
N LEU A 22 6.32 -12.16 6.56
CA LEU A 22 7.50 -11.40 7.00
C LEU A 22 7.13 -10.27 7.96
N LEU A 23 6.07 -9.48 7.71
CA LEU A 23 5.62 -8.42 8.64
C LEU A 23 5.06 -8.95 9.96
N VAL A 24 4.23 -10.02 9.91
CA VAL A 24 3.49 -10.54 11.09
C VAL A 24 4.33 -11.48 11.94
N ILE A 25 5.26 -12.23 11.33
CA ILE A 25 6.03 -13.29 12.01
C ILE A 25 7.54 -13.03 11.88
N GLY A 26 8.05 -12.84 10.65
CA GLY A 26 9.49 -12.75 10.40
C GLY A 26 10.19 -11.61 11.15
N VAL A 27 9.66 -10.40 11.04
CA VAL A 27 10.20 -9.19 11.69
C VAL A 27 10.05 -9.25 13.21
N PRO A 28 8.87 -9.59 13.80
CA PRO A 28 8.74 -9.78 15.25
C PRO A 28 9.61 -10.90 15.83
N LEU A 29 9.74 -12.05 15.16
CA LEU A 29 10.64 -13.13 15.61
C LEU A 29 12.11 -12.69 15.56
N TYR A 30 12.54 -12.01 14.50
CA TYR A 30 13.91 -11.50 14.40
C TYR A 30 14.19 -10.46 15.51
N GLN A 31 13.24 -9.57 15.79
CA GLN A 31 13.34 -8.64 16.90
C GLN A 31 13.42 -9.37 18.25
N GLY A 32 12.55 -10.36 18.49
CA GLY A 32 12.53 -11.12 19.74
C GLY A 32 13.76 -12.01 19.99
N LEU A 33 14.30 -12.63 18.94
CA LEU A 33 15.37 -13.63 19.04
C LEU A 33 16.78 -13.08 18.80
N VAL A 34 16.92 -11.96 18.07
CA VAL A 34 18.23 -11.37 17.72
C VAL A 34 18.41 -10.00 18.37
N LEU A 35 17.43 -9.09 18.23
CA LEU A 35 17.60 -7.70 18.68
C LEU A 35 17.45 -7.54 20.20
N LEU A 36 16.41 -8.14 20.81
CA LEU A 36 16.17 -8.00 22.25
C LEU A 36 17.31 -8.56 23.11
N PRO A 37 17.91 -9.74 22.84
CA PRO A 37 19.07 -10.24 23.61
C PRO A 37 20.31 -9.35 23.49
N GLN A 38 20.41 -8.53 22.43
CA GLN A 38 21.47 -7.56 22.22
C GLN A 38 21.17 -6.19 22.86
N GLY A 39 20.07 -6.03 23.59
CA GLY A 39 19.71 -4.78 24.28
C GLY A 39 19.01 -3.72 23.42
N TYR A 40 18.54 -4.07 22.21
CA TYR A 40 17.92 -3.13 21.28
C TYR A 40 16.76 -2.32 21.87
N SER A 41 15.95 -2.91 22.76
CA SER A 41 14.85 -2.21 23.44
C SER A 41 15.32 -1.04 24.31
N VAL A 42 16.45 -1.18 25.01
CA VAL A 42 17.03 -0.13 25.86
C VAL A 42 17.62 0.99 24.99
N ALA A 43 18.30 0.61 23.90
CA ALA A 43 18.82 1.55 22.92
C ALA A 43 17.69 2.35 22.22
N LEU A 44 16.59 1.69 21.86
CA LEU A 44 15.43 2.31 21.23
C LEU A 44 14.69 3.25 22.19
N ALA A 45 14.39 2.80 23.41
CA ALA A 45 13.75 3.63 24.44
C ALA A 45 14.60 4.87 24.81
N SER A 46 15.93 4.76 24.73
CA SER A 46 16.83 5.91 24.89
C SER A 46 16.60 6.95 23.78
N ALA A 47 16.51 6.53 22.52
CA ALA A 47 16.22 7.43 21.40
C ALA A 47 14.80 8.02 21.44
N GLU A 48 13.82 7.27 21.94
CA GLU A 48 12.46 7.77 22.19
C GLU A 48 12.47 8.90 23.22
N GLY A 49 13.22 8.76 24.32
CA GLY A 49 13.53 9.83 25.27
C GLY A 49 14.52 10.90 24.76
N GLY A 50 14.78 10.98 23.46
CA GLY A 50 15.67 11.97 22.83
C GLY A 50 17.18 11.73 23.00
N ALA A 51 17.60 10.69 23.74
CA ALA A 51 19.00 10.32 23.92
C ALA A 51 19.49 9.43 22.77
N PHE A 52 19.89 10.05 21.66
CA PHE A 52 20.28 9.34 20.44
C PHE A 52 21.65 8.65 20.48
N ALA A 53 22.58 9.05 21.36
CA ALA A 53 23.93 8.49 21.39
C ALA A 53 23.96 6.98 21.75
N PRO A 54 23.23 6.48 22.78
CA PRO A 54 23.07 5.04 23.03
C PRO A 54 22.54 4.26 21.82
N TYR A 55 21.61 4.84 21.05
CA TYR A 55 21.03 4.19 19.88
C TYR A 55 22.03 4.10 18.72
N LEU A 56 22.76 5.18 18.43
CA LEU A 56 23.81 5.19 17.40
C LEU A 56 24.97 4.25 17.74
N PHE A 57 25.41 4.25 19.01
CA PHE A 57 26.41 3.32 19.51
C PHE A 57 25.94 1.86 19.44
N TRP A 58 24.67 1.59 19.79
CA TRP A 58 24.10 0.24 19.66
C TRP A 58 24.11 -0.25 18.21
N ILE A 59 23.69 0.59 17.24
CA ILE A 59 23.72 0.23 15.81
C ILE A 59 25.15 0.00 15.34
N GLY A 60 26.12 0.82 15.76
CA GLY A 60 27.53 0.68 15.37
C GLY A 60 28.12 -0.68 15.75
N ASN A 61 27.84 -1.16 16.97
CA ASN A 61 28.28 -2.46 17.45
C ASN A 61 27.48 -3.64 16.88
N HIS A 62 26.18 -3.46 16.62
CA HIS A 62 25.26 -4.53 16.18
C HIS A 62 24.80 -4.38 14.73
N LEU A 63 25.65 -3.77 13.88
CA LEU A 63 25.28 -3.36 12.52
C LEU A 63 24.69 -4.49 11.68
N GLY A 64 25.26 -5.70 11.75
CA GLY A 64 24.74 -6.87 11.02
C GLY A 64 23.31 -7.26 11.45
N ALA A 65 22.99 -7.15 12.74
CA ALA A 65 21.65 -7.41 13.26
C ALA A 65 20.65 -6.30 12.86
N PHE A 66 21.07 -5.03 12.95
CA PHE A 66 20.29 -3.90 12.46
C PHE A 66 19.96 -4.02 10.96
N LEU A 67 20.97 -4.31 10.13
CA LEU A 67 20.79 -4.47 8.69
C LEU A 67 19.90 -5.67 8.35
N GLY A 68 20.03 -6.80 9.07
CA GLY A 68 19.15 -7.96 8.88
C GLY A 68 17.66 -7.65 9.16
N TYR A 69 17.37 -6.98 10.29
CA TYR A 69 16.02 -6.51 10.64
C TYR A 69 15.44 -5.55 9.59
N ARG A 70 16.26 -4.59 9.11
CA ARG A 70 15.85 -3.65 8.06
C ARG A 70 15.63 -4.35 6.72
N ALA A 71 16.49 -5.29 6.34
CA ALA A 71 16.36 -6.06 5.10
C ALA A 71 15.07 -6.90 5.07
N LEU A 72 14.71 -7.56 6.19
CA LEU A 72 13.43 -8.27 6.32
C LEU A 72 12.23 -7.35 6.09
N SER A 73 12.26 -6.16 6.69
CA SER A 73 11.20 -5.14 6.53
C SER A 73 11.11 -4.62 5.09
N ILE A 74 12.25 -4.33 4.46
CA ILE A 74 12.34 -3.86 3.07
C ILE A 74 11.83 -4.92 2.09
N ALA A 75 12.24 -6.18 2.25
CA ALA A 75 11.77 -7.30 1.43
C ALA A 75 10.26 -7.53 1.58
N ALA A 76 9.72 -7.36 2.79
CA ALA A 76 8.30 -7.50 3.07
C ALA A 76 7.44 -6.47 2.34
N PHE A 77 7.83 -5.19 2.34
CA PHE A 77 7.15 -4.15 1.57
C PHE A 77 7.36 -4.29 0.05
N ALA A 78 8.55 -4.72 -0.40
CA ALA A 78 8.81 -4.99 -1.81
C ALA A 78 7.86 -6.08 -2.38
N ALA A 79 7.65 -7.16 -1.63
CA ALA A 79 6.73 -8.24 -2.01
C ALA A 79 5.25 -7.78 -2.09
N LEU A 80 4.89 -6.66 -1.45
CA LEU A 80 3.54 -6.09 -1.46
C LEU A 80 3.34 -4.97 -2.50
N PHE A 81 4.38 -4.55 -3.22
CA PHE A 81 4.37 -3.39 -4.11
C PHE A 81 3.25 -3.41 -5.16
N SER A 82 2.90 -4.57 -5.71
CA SER A 82 1.85 -4.74 -6.72
C SER A 82 0.43 -4.95 -6.15
N LEU A 83 0.27 -5.02 -4.82
CA LEU A 83 -1.01 -5.28 -4.15
C LEU A 83 -2.10 -4.25 -4.50
N PRO A 84 -1.85 -2.93 -4.45
CA PRO A 84 -2.87 -1.91 -4.75
C PRO A 84 -3.42 -2.04 -6.17
N PHE A 85 -2.55 -2.26 -7.16
CA PHE A 85 -2.95 -2.44 -8.55
C PHE A 85 -3.63 -3.79 -8.81
N THR A 86 -3.29 -4.84 -8.07
CA THR A 86 -3.98 -6.14 -8.16
C THR A 86 -5.40 -6.05 -7.57
N LEU A 87 -5.57 -5.39 -6.41
CA LEU A 87 -6.87 -5.15 -5.80
C LEU A 87 -7.75 -4.22 -6.66
N PHE A 88 -7.15 -3.15 -7.21
CA PHE A 88 -7.79 -2.27 -8.21
C PHE A 88 -8.32 -3.03 -9.42
N ARG A 89 -7.49 -3.87 -10.06
CA ARG A 89 -7.90 -4.66 -11.23
C ARG A 89 -9.06 -5.60 -10.91
N ILE A 90 -9.08 -6.20 -9.72
CA ILE A 90 -10.20 -7.07 -9.28
C ILE A 90 -11.47 -6.24 -9.05
N ILE A 91 -11.38 -5.08 -8.39
CA ILE A 91 -12.55 -4.21 -8.13
C ILE A 91 -13.12 -3.65 -9.43
N VAL A 92 -12.28 -3.15 -10.34
CA VAL A 92 -12.74 -2.64 -11.65
C VAL A 92 -13.31 -3.77 -12.50
N ALA A 93 -12.71 -4.96 -12.49
CA ALA A 93 -13.31 -6.13 -13.16
C ALA A 93 -14.70 -6.45 -12.60
N GLN A 94 -14.90 -6.46 -11.28
CA GLN A 94 -16.23 -6.72 -10.70
C GLN A 94 -17.23 -5.56 -10.88
N GLU A 95 -16.80 -4.29 -10.89
CA GLU A 95 -17.70 -3.16 -11.19
C GLU A 95 -18.08 -3.05 -12.68
N ILE A 96 -17.28 -3.59 -13.61
CA ILE A 96 -17.64 -3.67 -15.04
C ILE A 96 -18.47 -4.93 -15.32
N LEU A 97 -18.01 -6.10 -14.85
CA LEU A 97 -18.58 -7.41 -15.15
C LEU A 97 -19.75 -7.78 -14.23
N GLY A 98 -20.06 -6.94 -13.24
CA GLY A 98 -21.32 -6.98 -12.51
C GLY A 98 -22.57 -6.72 -13.37
N GLY A 99 -22.39 -6.31 -14.64
CA GLY A 99 -23.44 -6.20 -15.64
C GLY A 99 -23.45 -7.29 -16.73
N GLY A 100 -22.45 -8.20 -16.75
CA GLY A 100 -22.31 -9.23 -17.80
C GLY A 100 -21.00 -10.03 -17.67
N ASP A 101 -21.02 -11.28 -18.13
CA ASP A 101 -19.98 -12.30 -17.88
C ASP A 101 -18.54 -11.91 -18.29
N ILE A 102 -17.56 -12.60 -17.68
CA ILE A 102 -16.14 -12.21 -17.61
C ILE A 102 -15.43 -12.12 -18.98
N GLU A 103 -15.53 -10.96 -19.61
CA GLU A 103 -14.62 -10.44 -20.62
C GLU A 103 -13.65 -9.40 -20.02
N LEU A 104 -12.42 -9.84 -19.76
CA LEU A 104 -11.37 -8.97 -19.24
C LEU A 104 -10.80 -8.13 -20.39
N VAL A 105 -11.09 -6.82 -20.37
CA VAL A 105 -10.43 -5.81 -21.21
C VAL A 105 -8.91 -5.95 -21.06
N ALA A 106 -8.25 -6.26 -22.16
CA ALA A 106 -6.81 -6.50 -22.26
C ALA A 106 -6.27 -5.95 -23.59
N GLU A 107 -6.70 -4.74 -23.94
CA GLU A 107 -6.10 -3.93 -24.98
C GLU A 107 -4.90 -3.19 -24.38
N GLU A 108 -3.70 -3.69 -24.67
CA GLU A 108 -2.50 -2.85 -24.72
C GLU A 108 -2.49 -2.21 -26.13
N PRO A 109 -2.18 -0.91 -26.29
CA PRO A 109 -2.16 -0.28 -27.60
C PRO A 109 -0.87 -0.66 -28.35
N ASP A 110 -1.00 -1.52 -29.37
CA ASP A 110 0.04 -1.66 -30.40
C ASP A 110 -0.08 -0.48 -31.40
N GLU A 111 1.06 0.01 -31.87
CA GLU A 111 1.20 1.19 -32.74
C GLU A 111 1.17 0.80 -34.25
N ASP A 112 0.78 1.77 -35.08
CA ASP A 112 0.97 1.88 -36.54
C ASP A 112 0.58 0.69 -37.47
N ASP A 113 -0.47 0.90 -38.30
CA ASP A 113 -0.21 1.33 -39.70
C ASP A 113 -1.44 1.99 -40.38
N HIS A 114 -1.20 2.85 -41.37
CA HIS A 114 -2.19 3.56 -42.21
C HIS A 114 -2.24 2.92 -43.64
N PRO A 115 -3.00 3.39 -44.68
CA PRO A 115 -3.80 4.62 -44.85
C PRO A 115 -5.17 4.48 -45.61
N GLN A 116 -5.74 5.63 -46.00
CA GLN A 116 -6.72 5.88 -47.10
C GLN A 116 -8.22 5.46 -46.94
N GLN A 117 -9.21 6.06 -47.64
CA GLN A 117 -9.43 7.40 -48.23
C GLN A 117 -10.86 7.46 -48.86
N GLU A 118 -11.55 8.63 -48.82
CA GLU A 118 -12.79 8.97 -49.59
C GLU A 118 -14.08 8.13 -49.31
N ASP A 119 -15.32 8.58 -49.53
CA ASP A 119 -15.96 9.93 -49.59
C ASP A 119 -17.51 9.73 -49.51
N SER A 120 -18.30 10.81 -49.64
CA SER A 120 -19.75 10.92 -49.94
C SER A 120 -20.65 11.33 -48.76
N LEU A 121 -21.22 12.53 -48.87
CA LEU A 121 -22.45 12.92 -48.17
C LEU A 121 -23.68 12.52 -48.98
N GLU A 122 -24.81 12.25 -48.32
CA GLU A 122 -26.10 12.78 -48.79
C GLU A 122 -27.12 12.90 -47.63
N SER A 123 -28.23 13.62 -47.87
CA SER A 123 -29.05 14.25 -46.84
C SER A 123 -30.55 14.14 -47.11
N SER A 124 -31.39 14.16 -46.06
CA SER A 124 -32.73 14.80 -46.12
C SER A 124 -33.35 15.11 -44.75
N GLU A 125 -34.02 16.26 -44.71
CA GLU A 125 -34.93 16.78 -43.68
C GLU A 125 -36.32 16.06 -43.76
N VAL A 126 -37.42 16.34 -43.03
CA VAL A 126 -37.90 17.32 -42.01
C VAL A 126 -39.15 16.66 -41.33
N THR A 127 -39.75 16.98 -40.16
CA THR A 127 -39.72 18.06 -39.13
C THR A 127 -39.77 17.40 -37.72
N GLY A 128 -40.07 18.13 -36.62
CA GLY A 128 -40.41 17.45 -35.34
C GLY A 128 -40.95 18.24 -34.15
N GLU A 129 -40.57 19.52 -33.97
CA GLU A 129 -40.86 20.34 -32.76
C GLU A 129 -40.17 19.83 -31.44
N PRO A 130 -40.01 20.66 -30.38
CA PRO A 130 -38.77 20.59 -29.59
C PRO A 130 -38.90 20.35 -28.07
N ARG A 131 -37.74 19.98 -27.49
CA ARG A 131 -37.25 20.34 -26.14
C ARG A 131 -37.87 19.67 -24.91
N GLU A 132 -37.28 18.53 -24.54
CA GLU A 132 -36.66 18.42 -23.21
C GLU A 132 -35.14 18.33 -23.39
N THR A 133 -34.43 19.36 -22.93
CA THR A 133 -32.97 19.31 -22.73
C THR A 133 -32.66 18.79 -21.33
N ASP A 134 -31.37 18.53 -21.05
CA ASP A 134 -30.81 18.45 -19.70
C ASP A 134 -30.96 17.13 -18.91
N THR A 135 -30.46 16.00 -19.46
CA THR A 135 -29.96 14.89 -18.61
C THR A 135 -28.72 14.13 -19.08
N GLU A 136 -28.23 14.28 -20.31
CA GLU A 136 -27.05 13.49 -20.75
C GLU A 136 -25.75 13.90 -20.05
N GLU A 137 -25.53 15.19 -19.75
CA GLU A 137 -24.37 15.68 -18.98
C GLU A 137 -24.32 15.16 -17.53
N ALA A 138 -25.46 14.71 -16.98
CA ALA A 138 -25.50 14.07 -15.67
C ALA A 138 -24.86 12.66 -15.70
N SER A 139 -24.86 11.98 -16.86
CA SER A 139 -24.29 10.64 -16.98
C SER A 139 -22.76 10.64 -16.95
N SER A 140 -22.14 11.57 -17.69
CA SER A 140 -20.69 11.71 -17.79
C SER A 140 -20.07 12.19 -16.48
N THR A 141 -20.69 13.17 -15.81
CA THR A 141 -20.24 13.71 -14.52
C THR A 141 -20.35 12.72 -13.36
N LEU A 142 -21.31 11.78 -13.38
CA LEU A 142 -21.39 10.72 -12.37
C LEU A 142 -20.41 9.55 -12.59
N SER A 143 -19.88 9.34 -13.81
CA SER A 143 -19.01 8.21 -14.16
C SER A 143 -17.77 8.03 -13.25
N TRP A 144 -17.24 9.15 -12.72
CA TRP A 144 -16.09 9.17 -11.83
C TRP A 144 -16.38 8.60 -10.42
N ARG A 145 -17.64 8.55 -9.98
CA ARG A 145 -18.04 8.26 -8.58
C ARG A 145 -17.81 6.80 -8.14
N GLY A 146 -17.16 5.96 -8.95
CA GLY A 146 -16.62 4.66 -8.56
C GLY A 146 -15.18 4.51 -9.07
N LYS A 147 -15.05 4.45 -10.41
CA LYS A 147 -13.77 4.25 -11.12
C LYS A 147 -12.67 5.24 -10.68
N GLY A 148 -13.00 6.52 -10.45
CA GLY A 148 -12.04 7.52 -9.99
C GLY A 148 -11.46 7.22 -8.60
N PHE A 149 -12.30 6.79 -7.65
CA PHE A 149 -11.83 6.36 -6.33
C PHE A 149 -10.99 5.09 -6.39
N ALA A 150 -11.29 4.17 -7.32
CA ALA A 150 -10.47 2.97 -7.53
C ALA A 150 -9.07 3.32 -8.03
N VAL A 151 -8.95 4.24 -9.00
CA VAL A 151 -7.66 4.73 -9.50
C VAL A 151 -6.88 5.46 -8.40
N LEU A 152 -7.54 6.33 -7.63
CA LEU A 152 -6.92 7.01 -6.49
C LEU A 152 -6.43 6.02 -5.42
N ALA A 153 -7.19 4.96 -5.12
CA ALA A 153 -6.79 3.92 -4.17
C ALA A 153 -5.54 3.15 -4.64
N ALA A 154 -5.45 2.84 -5.94
CA ALA A 154 -4.28 2.19 -6.54
C ALA A 154 -3.02 3.04 -6.40
N TRP A 155 -3.09 4.31 -6.81
CA TRP A 155 -1.95 5.23 -6.78
C TRP A 155 -1.54 5.62 -5.36
N THR A 156 -2.49 5.96 -4.47
CA THR A 156 -2.17 6.26 -3.07
C THR A 156 -1.56 5.05 -2.35
N GLY A 157 -2.07 3.84 -2.60
CA GLY A 157 -1.50 2.62 -2.05
C GLY A 157 -0.10 2.29 -2.58
N MET A 158 0.14 2.50 -3.88
CA MET A 158 1.47 2.29 -4.48
C MET A 158 2.49 3.29 -3.95
N LEU A 159 2.13 4.59 -3.91
CA LEU A 159 2.97 5.65 -3.36
C LEU A 159 3.24 5.43 -1.86
N ALA A 160 2.26 4.95 -1.11
CA ALA A 160 2.46 4.57 0.29
C ALA A 160 3.51 3.46 0.44
N ILE A 161 3.37 2.34 -0.28
CA ILE A 161 4.32 1.22 -0.18
C ILE A 161 5.71 1.64 -0.69
N MET A 162 5.77 2.50 -1.72
CA MET A 162 7.02 3.12 -2.19
C MET A 162 7.68 4.01 -1.13
N LEU A 163 6.91 4.81 -0.38
CA LEU A 163 7.43 5.59 0.75
C LEU A 163 7.87 4.70 1.93
N TYR A 164 7.17 3.61 2.22
CA TYR A 164 7.61 2.63 3.22
C TYR A 164 8.93 1.96 2.82
N PHE A 165 9.06 1.55 1.55
CA PHE A 165 10.27 0.93 1.00
C PHE A 165 11.45 1.91 0.97
N LEU A 166 11.31 3.05 0.29
CA LEU A 166 12.38 4.05 0.13
C LEU A 166 12.70 4.76 1.44
N GLY A 167 11.71 5.09 2.27
CA GLY A 167 11.91 5.67 3.59
C GLY A 167 12.67 4.74 4.53
N THR A 168 12.34 3.44 4.53
CA THR A 168 13.09 2.43 5.30
C THR A 168 14.51 2.27 4.76
N LEU A 169 14.70 2.22 3.44
CA LEU A 169 16.01 2.10 2.80
C LEU A 169 16.90 3.32 3.11
N ALA A 170 16.42 4.54 2.87
CA ALA A 170 17.14 5.78 3.14
C ALA A 170 17.45 5.97 4.63
N SER A 171 16.48 5.67 5.52
CA SER A 171 16.70 5.66 6.98
C SER A 171 17.79 4.64 7.38
N THR A 172 17.83 3.48 6.74
CA THR A 172 18.83 2.44 7.01
C THR A 172 20.22 2.87 6.55
N LEU A 173 20.35 3.42 5.34
CA LEU A 173 21.62 3.94 4.81
C LEU A 173 22.15 5.11 5.66
N TYR A 174 21.29 6.06 6.03
CA TYR A 174 21.66 7.19 6.89
C TYR A 174 22.14 6.72 8.27
N LEU A 175 21.39 5.83 8.92
CA LEU A 175 21.76 5.28 10.23
C LEU A 175 23.03 4.43 10.17
N TRP A 176 23.26 3.67 9.10
CA TRP A 176 24.51 2.93 8.89
C TRP A 176 25.70 3.89 8.79
N ILE A 177 25.62 4.93 7.94
CA ILE A 177 26.70 5.91 7.78
C ILE A 177 26.99 6.63 9.11
N VAL A 178 25.96 7.10 9.81
CA VAL A 178 26.13 7.86 11.07
C VAL A 178 26.60 7.00 12.25
N SER A 179 26.26 5.70 12.27
CA SER A 179 26.74 4.77 13.31
C SER A 179 28.11 4.17 12.99
N SER A 180 28.57 4.20 11.74
CA SER A 180 29.88 3.67 11.37
C SER A 180 31.01 4.47 12.02
N GLY A 181 31.74 3.84 12.93
CA GLY A 181 32.78 4.49 13.74
C GLY A 181 32.27 5.30 14.95
N PHE A 182 30.98 5.25 15.27
CA PHE A 182 30.41 5.96 16.42
C PHE A 182 30.80 5.30 17.76
N THR A 183 31.25 6.10 18.74
CA THR A 183 31.70 5.63 20.07
C THR A 183 30.87 6.26 21.20
N GLU A 184 30.94 5.71 22.41
CA GLU A 184 30.17 6.19 23.59
C GLU A 184 30.40 7.67 23.94
N HIS A 185 31.54 8.25 23.53
CA HIS A 185 31.88 9.66 23.77
C HIS A 185 31.66 10.54 22.53
N THR A 186 31.16 9.98 21.44
CA THR A 186 30.82 10.73 20.22
C THR A 186 29.48 11.44 20.41
N ALA A 187 29.44 12.74 20.16
CA ALA A 187 28.17 13.47 20.10
C ALA A 187 27.41 13.11 18.81
N PRO A 188 26.07 12.91 18.85
CA PRO A 188 25.27 12.74 17.64
C PRO A 188 25.47 13.91 16.66
N PRO A 189 25.56 13.68 15.34
CA PRO A 189 25.78 14.76 14.38
C PRO A 189 24.72 15.87 14.46
N GLY A 190 25.14 17.11 14.18
CA GLY A 190 24.24 18.26 14.10
C GLY A 190 23.09 17.98 13.13
N GLY A 191 21.85 18.20 13.58
CA GLY A 191 20.64 17.92 12.80
C GLY A 191 20.17 16.46 12.76
N PHE A 192 20.83 15.52 13.45
CA PHE A 192 20.42 14.11 13.47
C PHE A 192 18.94 13.91 13.88
N SER A 193 18.51 14.58 14.96
CA SER A 193 17.11 14.55 15.42
C SER A 193 16.14 15.02 14.34
N THR A 194 16.47 16.13 13.66
CA THR A 194 15.67 16.69 12.56
C THR A 194 15.56 15.72 11.39
N ILE A 195 16.69 15.17 10.92
CA ILE A 195 16.72 14.25 9.77
C ILE A 195 15.96 12.95 10.09
N SER A 196 16.17 12.39 11.29
CA SER A 196 15.46 11.21 11.78
C SER A 196 13.94 11.47 11.92
N GLY A 197 13.55 12.62 12.46
CA GLY A 197 12.16 13.06 12.57
C GLY A 197 11.49 13.21 11.20
N THR A 198 12.11 13.95 10.27
CA THR A 198 11.61 14.12 8.90
C THR A 198 11.46 12.79 8.18
N ALA A 199 12.45 11.90 8.24
CA ALA A 199 12.36 10.57 7.63
C ALA A 199 11.20 9.74 8.23
N THR A 200 10.93 9.89 9.52
CA THR A 200 9.86 9.19 10.22
C THR A 200 8.47 9.76 9.87
N ILE A 201 8.31 11.09 9.78
CA ILE A 201 7.09 11.75 9.28
C ILE A 201 6.80 11.32 7.85
N VAL A 202 7.78 11.35 6.95
CA VAL A 202 7.61 10.95 5.53
C VAL A 202 7.19 9.48 5.43
N THR A 203 7.81 8.59 6.21
CA THR A 203 7.51 7.15 6.17
C THR A 203 6.14 6.83 6.76
N TYR A 204 5.81 7.32 7.96
CA TYR A 204 4.67 6.84 8.74
C TYR A 204 3.48 7.81 8.83
N THR A 205 3.69 9.13 8.69
CA THR A 205 2.57 10.08 8.55
C THR A 205 2.13 10.19 7.09
N ILE A 206 3.05 10.48 6.16
CA ILE A 206 2.70 10.61 4.74
C ILE A 206 2.44 9.23 4.11
N GLY A 207 3.39 8.30 4.22
CA GLY A 207 3.21 6.92 3.74
C GLY A 207 2.04 6.21 4.43
N GLY A 208 1.93 6.29 5.75
CA GLY A 208 0.82 5.70 6.52
C GLY A 208 -0.54 6.33 6.21
N GLY A 209 -0.61 7.65 6.03
CA GLY A 209 -1.84 8.35 5.63
C GLY A 209 -2.28 8.00 4.21
N LEU A 210 -1.35 7.90 3.26
CA LEU A 210 -1.66 7.43 1.90
C LEU A 210 -2.13 5.95 1.90
N LEU A 211 -1.55 5.11 2.77
CA LEU A 211 -2.00 3.72 2.93
C LEU A 211 -3.41 3.65 3.54
N ALA A 212 -3.71 4.53 4.51
CA ALA A 212 -5.03 4.67 5.09
C ALA A 212 -6.08 5.08 4.02
N MET A 213 -5.77 6.07 3.18
CA MET A 213 -6.64 6.50 2.08
C MET A 213 -6.90 5.37 1.06
N ALA A 214 -5.87 4.58 0.72
CA ALA A 214 -6.03 3.42 -0.14
C ALA A 214 -6.97 2.37 0.47
N CYS A 215 -6.75 2.01 1.75
CA CYS A 215 -7.61 1.07 2.47
C CYS A 215 -9.05 1.59 2.63
N LEU A 216 -9.21 2.91 2.85
CA LEU A 216 -10.52 3.57 2.95
C LEU A 216 -11.29 3.46 1.63
N PHE A 217 -10.68 3.86 0.51
CA PHE A 217 -11.35 3.81 -0.79
C PHE A 217 -11.64 2.37 -1.24
N PHE A 218 -10.69 1.44 -1.11
CA PHE A 218 -10.93 0.03 -1.44
C PHE A 218 -12.04 -0.58 -0.56
N GLY A 219 -12.03 -0.32 0.75
CA GLY A 219 -13.09 -0.75 1.66
C GLY A 219 -14.45 -0.16 1.32
N ALA A 220 -14.52 1.16 1.09
CA ALA A 220 -15.75 1.88 0.81
C ALA A 220 -16.43 1.42 -0.48
N MET A 221 -15.67 1.16 -1.56
CA MET A 221 -16.23 0.65 -2.81
C MET A 221 -16.83 -0.76 -2.63
N ILE A 222 -16.11 -1.67 -1.99
CA ILE A 222 -16.57 -3.04 -1.76
C ILE A 222 -17.82 -3.04 -0.84
N VAL A 223 -17.81 -2.24 0.24
CA VAL A 223 -18.94 -2.14 1.17
C VAL A 223 -20.17 -1.46 0.55
N ARG A 224 -19.98 -0.40 -0.24
CA ARG A 224 -21.07 0.28 -0.98
C ARG A 224 -21.79 -0.67 -1.91
N SER A 225 -21.02 -1.43 -2.68
CA SER A 225 -21.54 -2.38 -3.68
C SER A 225 -22.11 -3.62 -3.00
N GLY A 226 -21.52 -4.05 -1.87
CA GLY A 226 -22.09 -5.01 -0.93
C GLY A 226 -22.48 -6.35 -1.56
N LEU A 227 -23.46 -7.03 -0.94
CA LEU A 227 -23.95 -8.34 -1.40
C LEU A 227 -24.65 -8.34 -2.78
N LYS A 228 -24.79 -7.17 -3.44
CA LYS A 228 -25.31 -7.09 -4.82
C LYS A 228 -24.26 -7.47 -5.87
N LEU A 229 -22.98 -7.28 -5.54
CA LEU A 229 -21.84 -7.47 -6.45
C LEU A 229 -20.74 -8.35 -5.85
N TRP A 230 -20.66 -8.44 -4.52
CA TRP A 230 -19.56 -9.11 -3.81
C TRP A 230 -20.07 -10.26 -2.94
N PRO A 231 -19.42 -11.44 -2.99
CA PRO A 231 -19.64 -12.50 -2.00
C PRO A 231 -19.39 -11.97 -0.58
N GLY A 232 -20.13 -12.47 0.42
CA GLY A 232 -20.07 -11.94 1.79
C GLY A 232 -18.69 -11.90 2.45
N ILE A 233 -17.77 -12.79 2.03
CA ILE A 233 -16.36 -12.77 2.48
C ILE A 233 -15.59 -11.53 1.99
N TRP A 234 -15.90 -11.03 0.79
CA TRP A 234 -15.35 -9.78 0.26
C TRP A 234 -15.98 -8.57 0.95
N VAL A 235 -17.28 -8.59 1.25
CA VAL A 235 -17.94 -7.53 2.03
C VAL A 235 -17.31 -7.39 3.42
N ALA A 236 -17.06 -8.51 4.10
CA ALA A 236 -16.34 -8.53 5.38
C ALA A 236 -14.90 -7.99 5.25
N PHE A 237 -14.17 -8.40 4.21
CA PHE A 237 -12.84 -7.88 3.88
C PHE A 237 -12.85 -6.36 3.64
N GLY A 238 -13.88 -5.82 2.98
CA GLY A 238 -14.10 -4.40 2.78
C GLY A 238 -14.32 -3.64 4.10
N TYR A 239 -15.15 -4.17 5.01
CA TYR A 239 -15.30 -3.60 6.36
C TYR A 239 -13.98 -3.63 7.15
N THR A 240 -13.17 -4.70 7.04
CA THR A 240 -11.85 -4.71 7.70
C THR A 240 -10.86 -3.72 7.07
N ALA A 241 -10.96 -3.40 5.77
CA ALA A 241 -10.16 -2.35 5.15
C ALA A 241 -10.48 -0.96 5.74
N LEU A 242 -11.77 -0.68 6.02
CA LEU A 242 -12.19 0.54 6.70
C LEU A 242 -11.65 0.62 8.14
N ALA A 243 -11.63 -0.50 8.87
CA ALA A 243 -11.03 -0.56 10.21
C ALA A 243 -9.49 -0.33 10.16
N VAL A 244 -8.79 -0.98 9.22
CA VAL A 244 -7.36 -0.76 8.96
C VAL A 244 -7.08 0.70 8.62
N ALA A 245 -7.90 1.34 7.79
CA ALA A 245 -7.78 2.77 7.46
C ALA A 245 -7.92 3.67 8.69
N ALA A 246 -8.83 3.36 9.62
CA ALA A 246 -8.98 4.11 10.87
C ALA A 246 -7.72 3.98 11.76
N PHE A 247 -7.20 2.76 11.96
CA PHE A 247 -5.97 2.55 12.74
C PHE A 247 -4.74 3.20 12.12
N LEU A 248 -4.56 3.10 10.79
CA LEU A 248 -3.48 3.78 10.07
C LEU A 248 -3.60 5.31 10.16
N SER A 249 -4.81 5.87 10.08
CA SER A 249 -5.04 7.32 10.24
C SER A 249 -4.68 7.80 11.64
N ILE A 250 -5.11 7.07 12.68
CA ILE A 250 -4.79 7.38 14.09
C ILE A 250 -3.27 7.32 14.31
N SER A 251 -2.58 6.30 13.77
CA SER A 251 -1.12 6.23 13.81
C SER A 251 -0.45 7.38 13.05
N ALA A 252 -0.94 7.75 11.87
CA ALA A 252 -0.33 8.80 11.06
C ALA A 252 -0.38 10.16 11.78
N VAL A 253 -1.51 10.46 12.45
CA VAL A 253 -1.68 11.65 13.30
C VAL A 253 -0.78 11.59 14.55
N ALA A 254 -0.70 10.44 15.23
CA ALA A 254 0.16 10.28 16.41
C ALA A 254 1.65 10.51 16.11
N VAL A 255 2.14 10.01 14.97
CA VAL A 255 3.50 10.30 14.49
C VAL A 255 3.64 11.76 14.05
N ALA A 256 2.60 12.40 13.50
CA ALA A 256 2.64 13.83 13.17
C ALA A 256 2.82 14.71 14.41
N SER A 257 2.16 14.36 15.52
CA SER A 257 2.28 15.08 16.80
C SER A 257 3.56 14.76 17.57
N ALA A 258 4.05 13.52 17.49
CA ALA A 258 5.25 13.06 18.18
C ALA A 258 6.04 12.08 17.27
N PRO A 259 6.93 12.59 16.39
CA PRO A 259 7.58 11.77 15.36
C PRO A 259 8.35 10.56 15.87
N ILE A 260 8.87 10.61 17.10
CA ILE A 260 9.74 9.55 17.65
C ILE A 260 8.94 8.65 18.61
N GLU A 261 8.29 9.23 19.62
CA GLU A 261 7.48 8.49 20.61
C GLU A 261 6.19 7.88 20.00
N GLY A 262 5.44 8.65 19.19
CA GLY A 262 4.15 8.24 18.63
C GLY A 262 4.25 7.04 17.67
N LYS A 263 5.44 6.80 17.13
CA LYS A 263 5.79 5.64 16.31
C LYS A 263 5.73 4.32 17.09
N ALA A 264 6.10 4.31 18.36
CA ALA A 264 6.22 3.06 19.13
C ALA A 264 4.85 2.44 19.43
N ALA A 265 3.94 3.25 19.98
CA ALA A 265 2.67 2.77 20.54
C ALA A 265 1.61 2.38 19.51
N LEU A 266 1.45 3.17 18.44
CA LEU A 266 0.28 3.05 17.53
C LEU A 266 0.63 2.55 16.12
N THR A 267 1.87 2.74 15.65
CA THR A 267 2.26 2.32 14.31
C THR A 267 2.45 0.80 14.20
N THR A 268 3.03 0.17 15.22
CA THR A 268 3.20 -1.29 15.29
C THR A 268 1.86 -2.05 15.13
N PRO A 269 0.81 -1.79 15.94
CA PRO A 269 -0.48 -2.47 15.76
C PRO A 269 -1.17 -2.10 14.44
N ALA A 270 -1.08 -0.85 13.96
CA ALA A 270 -1.68 -0.45 12.69
C ALA A 270 -1.07 -1.18 11.47
N ILE A 271 0.26 -1.35 11.46
CA ILE A 271 0.97 -2.10 10.41
C ILE A 271 0.69 -3.61 10.51
N LEU A 272 0.56 -4.18 11.73
CA LEU A 272 0.16 -5.57 11.90
C LEU A 272 -1.28 -5.83 11.42
N LEU A 273 -2.22 -4.93 11.69
CA LEU A 273 -3.60 -5.01 11.17
C LEU A 273 -3.64 -4.92 9.64
N PHE A 274 -2.88 -3.99 9.04
CA PHE A 274 -2.70 -3.93 7.59
C PHE A 274 -2.10 -5.22 7.02
N ALA A 275 -1.08 -5.78 7.67
CA ALA A 275 -0.44 -7.01 7.22
C ALA A 275 -1.37 -8.23 7.32
N LEU A 276 -2.20 -8.34 8.36
CA LEU A 276 -3.22 -9.39 8.48
C LEU A 276 -4.32 -9.25 7.41
N TRP A 277 -4.72 -8.02 7.09
CA TRP A 277 -5.66 -7.73 5.99
C TRP A 277 -5.08 -8.11 4.62
N ALA A 278 -3.84 -7.72 4.35
CA ALA A 278 -3.13 -8.09 3.13
C ALA A 278 -2.83 -9.61 3.04
N LEU A 279 -2.64 -10.29 4.18
CA LEU A 279 -2.51 -11.76 4.26
C LEU A 279 -3.81 -12.44 3.85
N TRP A 280 -4.96 -11.93 4.34
CA TRP A 280 -6.27 -12.42 3.94
C TRP A 280 -6.49 -12.25 2.43
N PHE A 281 -6.12 -11.09 1.86
CA PHE A 281 -6.16 -10.87 0.42
C PHE A 281 -5.28 -11.88 -0.35
N GLY A 282 -4.03 -12.07 0.06
CA GLY A 282 -3.14 -13.07 -0.55
C GLY A 282 -3.71 -14.50 -0.50
N VAL A 283 -4.33 -14.89 0.61
CA VAL A 283 -5.04 -16.17 0.77
C VAL A 283 -6.28 -16.27 -0.12
N MET A 284 -7.00 -15.17 -0.38
CA MET A 284 -8.08 -15.16 -1.38
C MET A 284 -7.53 -15.44 -2.79
N LEU A 285 -6.42 -14.78 -3.18
CA LEU A 285 -5.83 -14.95 -4.51
C LEU A 285 -5.29 -16.36 -4.75
N VAL A 286 -4.58 -16.96 -3.78
CA VAL A 286 -4.02 -18.32 -3.91
C VAL A 286 -5.13 -19.40 -3.92
N ARG A 287 -6.33 -19.11 -3.41
CA ARG A 287 -7.48 -20.02 -3.52
C ARG A 287 -8.13 -20.03 -4.91
N LEU A 288 -7.79 -19.08 -5.79
CA LEU A 288 -8.22 -19.08 -7.19
C LEU A 288 -7.40 -20.13 -7.96
N LYS A 289 -7.93 -21.35 -8.05
CA LYS A 289 -7.30 -22.44 -8.79
C LYS A 289 -7.12 -22.02 -10.26
N PRO A 290 -5.89 -22.04 -10.81
CA PRO A 290 -5.73 -22.06 -12.27
C PRO A 290 -6.29 -23.37 -12.81
N GLU A 291 -7.07 -23.30 -13.89
CA GLU A 291 -7.61 -24.50 -14.54
C GLU A 291 -6.48 -25.28 -15.26
N PRO A 292 -6.42 -26.61 -15.10
CA PRO A 292 -5.38 -27.47 -15.70
C PRO A 292 -5.49 -27.51 -17.22
#